data_AF-A0A840BTE8-F1
#
_entry.id   AF-A0A840BTE8-F1
#
_cell.length_a   1.000
_cell.length_b   1.000
_cell.length_c   1.000
_cell.angle_alpha   90.00
_cell.angle_beta   90.00
_cell.angle_gamma   90.00
#
_symmetry.space_group_name_H-M   'P 1'
#
loop_
_entity.id
_entity.type
_entity.pdbx_description
1 polymer ?
#
loop_
_entity_poly.entity_id
_entity_poly.type
_entity_poly.pdbx_seq_one_letter_code
_entity_poly.pdbx_strand_id
1 'polypeptide(L)'
;MVTGTGKFDYFLWRTSLKWQEAVAAATAVIERWNTLTPFVMTLDKRDAVWIVRHGSTAAPFFQLREDSLRGSVPRVGDPLAALLLLCLVRAHGDAFRLTFTDGQPIDAAKLDPNELASLLPHANHAVFRKLLIAGSEAPPPAAPTTPPAA
;
A
#
# COMPACT_ATOMS: atom_id res chain seq x y z
N MET A 1 -0.97 -17.62 -13.29
CA MET A 1 -2.20 -17.22 -14.01
C MET A 1 -3.35 -17.23 -13.02
N VAL A 2 -3.83 -16.06 -12.58
CA VAL A 2 -4.99 -15.97 -11.68
C VAL A 2 -6.25 -16.02 -12.54
N THR A 3 -6.82 -17.22 -12.69
CA THR A 3 -8.14 -17.43 -13.28
C THR A 3 -9.20 -17.31 -12.19
N GLY A 4 -9.76 -16.11 -12.03
CA GLY A 4 -10.86 -15.83 -11.10
C GLY A 4 -11.97 -15.05 -11.79
N THR A 5 -12.96 -15.75 -12.33
CA THR A 5 -14.17 -15.21 -12.99
C THR A 5 -15.28 -14.87 -11.99
N GLY A 6 -14.95 -14.34 -10.81
CA GLY A 6 -15.92 -13.97 -9.78
C GLY A 6 -15.57 -12.65 -9.11
N LYS A 7 -16.57 -11.76 -9.03
CA LYS A 7 -16.72 -10.53 -8.21
C LYS A 7 -15.79 -10.36 -7.00
N PHE A 8 -14.49 -10.13 -7.21
CA PHE A 8 -13.62 -9.65 -6.12
C PHE A 8 -13.68 -8.13 -6.11
N ASP A 9 -14.66 -7.57 -5.41
CA ASP A 9 -14.85 -6.12 -5.34
C ASP A 9 -13.80 -5.45 -4.43
N TYR A 10 -13.13 -6.23 -3.56
CA TYR A 10 -12.19 -5.72 -2.57
C TYR A 10 -10.94 -6.61 -2.44
N PHE A 11 -9.87 -6.01 -1.96
CA PHE A 11 -8.73 -6.70 -1.35
C PHE A 11 -8.81 -6.56 0.16
N LEU A 12 -8.56 -7.65 0.87
CA LEU A 12 -8.37 -7.65 2.31
C LEU A 12 -6.88 -7.56 2.61
N TRP A 13 -6.51 -6.71 3.56
CA TRP A 13 -5.12 -6.57 3.95
C TRP A 13 -4.98 -6.61 5.47
N ARG A 14 -3.81 -7.07 5.92
CA ARG A 14 -3.38 -7.02 7.31
C ARG A 14 -1.87 -6.91 7.39
N THR A 15 -1.36 -6.36 8.48
CA THR A 15 0.07 -6.35 8.78
C THR A 15 0.36 -6.89 10.17
N SER A 16 1.53 -7.50 10.34
CA SER A 16 2.09 -7.90 11.64
C SER A 16 3.06 -6.86 12.22
N LEU A 17 3.37 -5.79 11.47
CA LEU A 17 4.18 -4.68 11.95
C LEU A 17 3.47 -3.94 13.08
N LYS A 18 4.24 -3.22 13.90
CA LYS A 18 3.66 -2.19 14.79
C LYS A 18 3.16 -1.02 13.94
N TRP A 19 2.19 -0.25 14.45
CA TRP A 19 1.63 0.87 13.69
C TRP A 19 2.69 1.86 13.21
N GLN A 20 3.65 2.24 14.06
CA GLN A 20 4.75 3.14 13.69
C GLN A 20 5.62 2.59 12.55
N GLU A 21 5.89 1.28 12.54
CA GLU A 21 6.65 0.62 11.49
C GLU A 21 5.84 0.53 10.18
N ALA A 22 4.54 0.27 10.28
CA ALA A 22 3.64 0.27 9.13
C ALA A 22 3.49 1.66 8.52
N VAL A 23 3.38 2.71 9.34
CA VAL A 23 3.37 4.11 8.91
C VAL A 23 4.70 4.46 8.23
N ALA A 24 5.84 4.07 8.81
CA ALA A 24 7.16 4.33 8.23
C ALA A 24 7.33 3.63 6.87
N ALA A 25 6.95 2.36 6.76
CA ALA A 25 6.99 1.61 5.51
C ALA A 25 6.12 2.27 4.43
N ALA A 26 4.89 2.65 4.78
CA ALA A 26 3.98 3.31 3.84
C ALA A 26 4.49 4.71 3.44
N THR A 27 5.06 5.46 4.39
CA THR A 27 5.70 6.77 4.14
C THR A 27 6.83 6.64 3.13
N ALA A 28 7.72 5.64 3.28
CA ALA A 28 8.82 5.42 2.34
C ALA A 28 8.33 5.17 0.89
N VAL A 29 7.23 4.43 0.73
CA VAL A 29 6.59 4.24 -0.59
C VAL A 29 6.06 5.57 -1.14
N ILE A 30 5.36 6.36 -0.32
CA ILE A 30 4.79 7.63 -0.75
C ILE A 30 5.89 8.66 -1.09
N GLU A 31 7.00 8.68 -0.36
CA GLU A 31 8.16 9.54 -0.68
C GLU A 31 8.76 9.19 -2.04
N ARG A 32 8.83 7.90 -2.40
CA ARG A 32 9.21 7.49 -3.76
C ARG A 32 8.20 7.97 -4.79
N TRP A 33 6.91 7.81 -4.52
CA TRP A 33 5.86 8.26 -5.43
C TRP A 33 5.85 9.78 -5.64
N ASN A 34 6.22 10.55 -4.63
CA ASN A 34 6.35 12.01 -4.69
C ASN A 34 7.39 12.51 -5.71
N THR A 35 8.30 11.64 -6.16
CA THR A 35 9.21 11.95 -7.28
C THR A 35 8.51 11.97 -8.65
N LEU A 36 7.31 11.38 -8.74
CA LEU A 36 6.53 11.24 -9.97
C LEU A 36 5.27 12.11 -9.98
N THR A 37 4.57 12.21 -8.85
CA THR A 37 3.34 12.99 -8.70
C THR A 37 3.12 13.34 -7.23
N PRO A 38 2.54 14.52 -6.89
CA PRO A 38 2.45 14.95 -5.50
C PRO A 38 1.40 14.17 -4.69
N PHE A 39 1.78 13.82 -3.46
CA PHE A 39 0.98 13.20 -2.42
C PHE A 39 1.19 13.94 -1.10
N VAL A 40 0.14 14.02 -0.30
CA VAL A 40 0.16 14.66 1.02
C VAL A 40 -0.10 13.59 2.07
N MET A 41 0.80 13.51 3.05
CA MET A 41 0.68 12.65 4.21
C MET A 41 0.36 13.51 5.43
N THR A 42 -0.65 13.11 6.19
CA THR A 42 -1.04 13.78 7.43
C THR A 42 -1.05 12.77 8.56
N LEU A 43 -0.40 13.10 9.67
CA LEU A 43 -0.46 12.32 10.90
C LEU A 43 -1.30 13.07 11.93
N ASP A 44 -2.50 12.57 12.21
CA ASP A 44 -3.28 13.03 13.35
C ASP A 44 -2.82 12.27 14.60
N LYS A 45 -2.04 12.95 15.45
CA LYS A 45 -1.51 12.38 16.69
C LYS A 45 -2.58 12.22 17.77
N ARG A 46 -3.71 12.93 17.68
CA ARG A 46 -4.78 12.84 18.69
C ARG A 46 -5.59 11.57 18.51
N ASP A 47 -5.89 11.25 17.26
CA ASP A 47 -6.67 10.07 16.89
C ASP A 47 -5.81 8.87 16.46
N ALA A 48 -4.48 9.01 16.49
CA ALA A 48 -3.52 8.02 16.03
C ALA A 48 -3.84 7.49 14.61
N VAL A 49 -4.16 8.43 13.71
CA VAL A 49 -4.51 8.14 12.32
C VAL A 49 -3.47 8.76 11.39
N TRP A 50 -2.89 7.91 10.55
CA TRP A 50 -2.09 8.35 9.42
C TRP A 50 -2.93 8.31 8.14
N ILE A 51 -2.92 9.40 7.38
CA ILE A 51 -3.80 9.62 6.24
C ILE A 51 -2.95 9.98 5.03
N VAL A 52 -3.31 9.44 3.87
CA VAL A 52 -2.69 9.78 2.58
C VAL A 52 -3.75 10.21 1.57
N ARG A 53 -3.45 11.28 0.85
CA ARG A 53 -4.23 11.77 -0.28
C ARG A 53 -3.34 12.18 -1.44
N HIS A 54 -3.89 12.13 -2.66
CA HIS A 54 -3.22 12.72 -3.82
C HIS A 54 -3.27 14.25 -3.72
N GLY A 55 -2.25 14.96 -4.21
CA GLY A 55 -2.14 16.41 -4.08
C GLY A 55 -3.26 17.19 -4.77
N SER A 56 -3.94 16.58 -5.75
CA SER A 56 -5.08 17.18 -6.45
C SER A 56 -6.45 16.82 -5.86
N THR A 57 -6.52 15.96 -4.84
CA THR A 57 -7.79 15.51 -4.25
C THR A 57 -7.86 15.84 -2.76
N ALA A 58 -9.02 16.31 -2.31
CA ALA A 58 -9.23 16.55 -0.88
C ALA A 58 -9.43 15.23 -0.11
N ALA A 59 -10.10 14.26 -0.73
CA ALA A 59 -10.42 12.98 -0.12
C ALA A 59 -9.18 12.07 -0.02
N PRO A 60 -8.98 11.41 1.13
CA PRO A 60 -7.92 10.44 1.28
C PRO A 60 -8.24 9.13 0.56
N PHE A 61 -7.23 8.52 -0.05
CA PHE A 61 -7.35 7.18 -0.64
C PHE A 61 -6.92 6.09 0.36
N PHE A 62 -6.12 6.44 1.37
CA PHE A 62 -5.67 5.48 2.38
C PHE A 62 -5.64 6.11 3.78
N GLN A 63 -6.04 5.33 4.77
CA GLN A 63 -5.97 5.68 6.18
C GLN A 63 -5.48 4.47 6.97
N LEU A 64 -4.59 4.70 7.92
CA LEU A 64 -4.02 3.70 8.80
C LEU A 64 -4.18 4.14 10.24
N ARG A 65 -4.97 3.41 11.02
CA ARG A 65 -5.21 3.68 12.44
C ARG A 65 -4.39 2.77 13.32
N GLU A 66 -3.94 3.26 14.47
CA GLU A 66 -3.13 2.47 15.41
C GLU A 66 -3.91 1.28 15.99
N ASP A 67 -5.20 1.44 16.21
CA ASP A 67 -6.11 0.41 16.73
C ASP A 67 -6.48 -0.67 15.68
N SER A 68 -6.22 -0.42 14.39
CA SER A 68 -6.61 -1.32 13.30
C SER A 68 -5.57 -1.40 12.18
N LEU A 69 -4.72 -2.42 12.27
CA LEU A 69 -3.69 -2.77 11.29
C LEU A 69 -4.17 -3.79 10.24
N ARG A 70 -5.43 -3.67 9.88
CA ARG A 70 -6.12 -4.47 8.86
C ARG A 70 -7.25 -3.67 8.24
N GLY A 71 -7.68 -4.07 7.05
CA GLY A 71 -8.84 -3.45 6.42
C GLY A 71 -9.14 -4.06 5.07
N SER A 72 -9.98 -3.35 4.32
CA SER A 72 -10.27 -3.65 2.94
C SER A 72 -10.05 -2.41 2.07
N VAL A 73 -9.66 -2.63 0.82
CA VAL A 73 -9.61 -1.58 -0.20
C VAL A 73 -10.38 -2.06 -1.42
N PRO A 74 -11.13 -1.18 -2.11
CA PRO A 74 -11.83 -1.59 -3.32
C PRO A 74 -10.83 -1.93 -4.43
N ARG A 75 -11.11 -3.00 -5.18
CA ARG A 75 -10.37 -3.38 -6.38
C ARG A 75 -10.74 -2.51 -7.58
N VAL A 76 -11.98 -2.02 -7.59
CA VAL A 76 -12.60 -1.20 -8.63
C VAL A 76 -12.71 0.23 -8.14
N GLY A 77 -12.35 1.21 -8.98
CA GLY A 77 -12.32 2.63 -8.61
C GLY A 77 -10.90 3.19 -8.59
N ASP A 78 -10.58 4.01 -7.58
CA ASP A 78 -9.23 4.58 -7.41
C ASP A 78 -8.20 3.48 -7.07
N PRO A 79 -7.24 3.19 -7.96
CA PRO A 79 -6.29 2.11 -7.74
C PRO A 79 -5.20 2.45 -6.72
N LEU A 80 -5.06 3.71 -6.28
CA LEU A 80 -3.92 4.14 -5.46
C LEU A 80 -3.80 3.38 -4.13
N ALA A 81 -4.92 3.09 -3.46
CA ALA A 81 -4.94 2.37 -2.19
C ALA A 81 -4.44 0.92 -2.36
N ALA A 82 -4.98 0.22 -3.36
CA ALA A 82 -4.55 -1.13 -3.67
C ALA A 82 -3.09 -1.17 -4.16
N LEU A 83 -2.68 -0.16 -4.94
CA LEU A 83 -1.31 -0.03 -5.40
C LEU A 83 -0.31 0.16 -4.26
N LEU A 84 -0.67 0.98 -3.26
CA LEU A 84 0.17 1.19 -2.07
C LEU A 84 0.37 -0.13 -1.32
N LEU A 85 -0.71 -0.91 -1.14
CA LEU A 85 -0.64 -2.22 -0.50
C LEU A 85 0.19 -3.21 -1.30
N LEU A 86 0.12 -3.20 -2.63
CA LEU A 86 0.97 -4.04 -3.48
C LEU A 86 2.46 -3.69 -3.31
N CYS A 87 2.81 -2.41 -3.27
CA CYS A 87 4.18 -1.97 -2.98
C CYS A 87 4.64 -2.45 -1.59
N LEU A 88 3.79 -2.31 -0.57
CA LEU A 88 4.09 -2.76 0.79
C LEU A 88 4.30 -4.27 0.87
N VAL A 89 3.45 -5.08 0.21
CA VAL A 89 3.65 -6.54 0.15
C VAL A 89 4.91 -6.89 -0.64
N ARG A 90 5.27 -6.16 -1.69
CA ARG A 90 6.53 -6.39 -2.42
C ARG A 90 7.76 -6.09 -1.57
N ALA A 91 7.74 -5.00 -0.82
CA ALA A 91 8.86 -4.59 0.03
C ALA A 91 8.93 -5.38 1.35
N HIS A 92 7.79 -5.88 1.86
CA HIS A 92 7.64 -6.43 3.21
C HIS A 92 6.77 -7.69 3.26
N GLY A 93 6.88 -8.60 2.28
CA GLY A 93 5.94 -9.71 2.06
C GLY A 93 5.66 -10.64 3.25
N ASP A 94 6.58 -10.73 4.22
CA ASP A 94 6.35 -11.50 5.45
C ASP A 94 5.46 -10.75 6.46
N ALA A 95 5.53 -9.42 6.45
CA ALA A 95 4.86 -8.56 7.40
C ALA A 95 3.51 -8.03 6.90
N PHE A 96 3.40 -7.69 5.61
CA PHE A 96 2.14 -7.31 4.98
C PHE A 96 1.55 -8.47 4.18
N ARG A 97 0.26 -8.74 4.39
CA ARG A 97 -0.48 -9.74 3.62
C ARG A 97 -1.67 -9.10 2.92
N LEU A 98 -1.83 -9.42 1.65
CA LEU A 98 -2.96 -9.03 0.82
C LEU A 98 -3.64 -10.29 0.29
N THR A 99 -4.96 -10.35 0.42
CA THR A 99 -5.78 -11.47 -0.08
C THR A 99 -6.98 -10.93 -0.84
N PHE A 100 -7.54 -11.74 -1.73
CA PHE A 100 -8.89 -11.54 -2.23
C PHE A 100 -9.94 -11.82 -1.14
N THR A 101 -11.20 -11.46 -1.38
CA THR A 101 -12.29 -11.64 -0.41
C THR A 101 -12.65 -13.10 -0.16
N ASP A 102 -12.28 -14.03 -1.04
CA ASP A 102 -12.39 -15.47 -0.83
C ASP A 102 -11.23 -16.05 0.01
N GLY A 103 -10.28 -15.21 0.41
CA GLY A 103 -9.10 -15.60 1.18
C GLY A 103 -7.91 -16.04 0.32
N GLN A 104 -8.01 -16.03 -1.01
CA GLN A 104 -6.87 -16.36 -1.88
C GLN A 104 -5.75 -15.32 -1.69
N PRO A 105 -4.52 -15.74 -1.33
CA PRO A 105 -3.40 -14.82 -1.14
C PRO A 105 -2.93 -14.23 -2.47
N ILE A 106 -2.53 -12.96 -2.42
CA ILE A 106 -1.93 -12.25 -3.55
C ILE A 106 -0.43 -12.17 -3.34
N ASP A 107 0.31 -12.85 -4.21
CA ASP A 107 1.76 -12.80 -4.24
C ASP A 107 2.21 -11.58 -5.07
N ALA A 108 2.29 -10.42 -4.41
CA ALA A 108 2.66 -9.17 -5.07
C ALA A 108 4.12 -9.17 -5.58
N ALA A 109 5.00 -10.00 -4.98
CA ALA A 109 6.39 -10.14 -5.41
C ALA A 109 6.50 -10.76 -6.81
N LYS A 110 5.56 -11.63 -7.18
CA LYS A 110 5.49 -12.24 -8.52
C LYS A 110 4.68 -11.45 -9.54
N LEU A 111 4.07 -10.33 -9.15
CA LEU A 111 3.29 -9.50 -10.06
C LEU A 111 4.22 -8.81 -11.08
N ASP A 112 4.06 -9.10 -12.36
CA ASP A 112 4.69 -8.30 -13.41
C ASP A 112 3.97 -6.93 -13.47
N PRO A 113 4.68 -5.79 -13.43
CA PRO A 113 4.07 -4.48 -13.61
C PRO A 113 3.22 -4.34 -14.89
N ASN A 114 3.51 -5.12 -15.94
CA ASN A 114 2.71 -5.16 -17.16
C ASN A 114 1.37 -5.88 -16.97
N GLU A 115 1.28 -6.79 -16.01
CA GLU A 115 0.05 -7.50 -15.64
C GLU A 115 -0.79 -6.75 -14.59
N LEU A 116 -0.37 -5.54 -14.19
CA LEU A 116 -1.06 -4.73 -13.17
C LEU A 116 -2.54 -4.52 -13.51
N ALA A 117 -2.88 -4.29 -14.78
CA ALA A 117 -4.26 -4.08 -15.22
C ALA A 117 -5.15 -5.33 -15.05
N SER A 118 -4.56 -6.53 -15.09
CA SER A 118 -5.28 -7.79 -14.82
C SER A 118 -5.72 -7.88 -13.37
N LEU A 119 -4.90 -7.34 -12.45
CA LEU A 119 -5.21 -7.31 -11.03
C LEU A 119 -6.06 -6.08 -10.65
N LEU A 120 -5.73 -4.91 -11.18
CA LEU A 120 -6.40 -3.63 -10.96
C LEU A 120 -6.97 -3.12 -12.30
N PRO A 121 -8.22 -3.45 -12.65
CA PRO A 121 -8.79 -3.16 -13.98
C PRO A 121 -8.83 -1.67 -14.34
N HIS A 122 -8.67 -0.77 -13.38
CA HIS A 122 -8.69 0.68 -13.57
C HIS A 122 -7.29 1.29 -13.58
N ALA A 123 -6.25 0.51 -13.30
CA ALA A 123 -4.85 0.93 -13.35
C ALA A 123 -4.27 0.87 -14.79
N ASN A 124 -5.05 1.32 -15.78
CA ASN A 124 -4.67 1.22 -17.21
C ASN A 124 -3.64 2.28 -17.62
N HIS A 125 -3.59 3.40 -16.90
CA HIS A 125 -2.66 4.49 -17.19
C HIS A 125 -1.21 4.09 -16.84
N ALA A 126 -0.26 4.45 -17.71
CA ALA A 126 1.15 4.10 -17.55
C ALA A 126 1.77 4.61 -16.23
N VAL A 127 1.20 5.67 -15.64
CA VAL A 127 1.64 6.21 -14.34
C VAL A 127 1.56 5.17 -13.23
N PHE A 128 0.54 4.30 -13.21
CA PHE A 128 0.38 3.32 -12.13
C PHE A 128 1.46 2.24 -12.17
N ARG A 129 1.93 1.87 -13.37
CA ARG A 129 3.08 0.98 -13.52
C ARG A 129 4.36 1.63 -13.00
N LYS A 130 4.57 2.91 -13.30
CA LYS A 130 5.71 3.68 -12.78
C LYS A 130 5.67 3.79 -11.26
N LEU A 131 4.50 4.04 -10.68
CA LEU A 131 4.29 4.08 -9.23
C LEU A 131 4.55 2.72 -8.57
N LEU A 132 4.09 1.61 -9.17
CA LEU A 132 4.39 0.26 -8.66
C LEU A 132 5.90 0.00 -8.61
N ILE A 133 6.62 0.33 -9.68
CA ILE A 133 8.07 0.15 -9.78
C ILE A 133 8.77 1.01 -8.73
N ALA A 134 8.53 2.33 -8.73
CA ALA A 134 9.15 3.26 -7.79
C ALA A 134 8.86 2.90 -6.32
N GLY A 135 7.64 2.48 -6.02
CA GLY A 135 7.24 2.08 -4.67
C GLY A 135 7.82 0.75 -4.21
N SER A 136 8.14 -0.16 -5.14
CA SER A 136 8.82 -1.44 -4.82
C SER A 136 10.30 -1.25 -4.46
N GLU A 137 10.88 -0.13 -4.86
CA GLU A 137 12.26 0.28 -4.53
C GLU A 137 12.31 1.13 -3.24
N ALA A 138 11.21 1.18 -2.49
CA ALA A 138 11.18 1.82 -1.19
C ALA A 138 12.14 1.09 -0.23
N PRO A 139 13.05 1.83 0.44
CA PRO A 139 13.93 1.22 1.42
C PRO A 139 13.10 0.64 2.57
N PRO A 140 13.54 -0.46 3.20
CA PRO A 140 12.87 -0.97 4.37
C PRO A 140 12.89 0.08 5.50
N PRO A 141 11.88 0.09 6.38
CA PRO A 141 11.86 1.03 7.49
C PRO A 141 13.14 0.84 8.30
N ALA A 142 13.86 1.93 8.54
CA ALA A 142 15.07 1.91 9.34
C ALA A 142 14.73 1.27 10.70
N ALA A 143 15.53 0.29 11.13
CA ALA A 143 15.37 -0.29 12.47
C ALA A 143 15.38 0.85 13.49
N PRO A 144 14.53 0.81 14.54
CA PRO A 144 14.56 1.81 15.59
C PRO A 144 15.99 1.87 16.12
N THR A 145 16.65 3.00 15.96
CA THR A 145 17.96 3.25 16.55
C THR A 145 17.79 3.19 18.06
N THR A 146 18.05 2.03 18.66
CA THR A 146 18.20 1.88 20.10
C THR A 146 19.23 2.92 20.54
N PRO A 147 18.88 3.89 21.39
CA PRO A 147 19.88 4.78 21.95
C PRO A 147 20.93 3.94 22.68
N PRO A 148 22.24 4.26 22.58
CA PRO A 148 23.23 3.60 23.40
C PRO A 148 22.81 3.74 24.86
N ALA A 149 22.74 2.62 25.58
CA ALA A 149 22.50 2.62 27.01
C ALA A 149 23.58 3.51 27.67
N ALA A 150 23.14 4.60 28.28
CA ALA A 150 23.98 5.46 29.10
C ALA A 150 24.15 4.88 30.49
#